data_AF-A0A8J3IIX0-F1
#
_entry.id   AF-A0A8J3IIX0-F1
#
_cell.length_a   1.000
_cell.length_b   1.000
_cell.length_c   1.000
_cell.angle_alpha   90.00
_cell.angle_beta   90.00
_cell.angle_gamma   90.00
#
_symmetry.space_group_name_H-M   'P 1'
#
loop_
_entity.id
_entity.type
_entity.pdbx_description
1 polymer ?
#
loop_
_entity_poly.entity_id
_entity_poly.type
_entity_poly.pdbx_seq_one_letter_code
_entity_poly.pdbx_strand_id
1 'polypeptide(L)'
;MKSVHARVITNYIDLMKPHVTVLLLGVTAAAMAIAHQALPPLMLVISTLSGGAMAAGSANCINCYIDRDIDQIMGRTQHRSLPAGRVEPRRALIFGIILGAGSFFVLAIFVNLLSAILACSAILFYVFVYTLGLKRTSTQNIVIGGAAGAVPVLVG
;
A
#
# COMPACT_ATOMS: atom_id res chain seq x y z
N MET A 1 2.86 5.75 29.92
CA MET A 1 1.54 5.46 29.32
C MET A 1 1.42 6.24 28.00
N LYS A 2 1.42 5.58 26.82
CA LYS A 2 1.16 6.28 25.55
C LYS A 2 -0.29 6.81 25.57
N SER A 3 -0.52 8.06 25.16
CA SER A 3 -1.85 8.67 25.14
C SER A 3 -2.81 7.84 24.26
N VAL A 4 -4.11 7.87 24.56
CA VAL A 4 -5.16 7.13 23.80
C VAL A 4 -5.08 7.47 22.31
N HIS A 5 -4.85 8.74 21.96
CA HIS A 5 -4.66 9.22 20.60
C HIS A 5 -3.44 8.59 19.90
N ALA A 6 -2.30 8.46 20.60
CA ALA A 6 -1.11 7.83 20.05
C ALA A 6 -1.35 6.34 19.71
N ARG A 7 -2.17 5.64 20.49
CA ARG A 7 -2.56 4.24 20.19
C ARG A 7 -3.43 4.15 18.94
N VAL A 8 -4.38 5.07 18.77
CA VAL A 8 -5.24 5.11 17.57
C VAL A 8 -4.39 5.30 16.31
N ILE A 9 -3.50 6.29 16.31
CA ILE A 9 -2.61 6.57 15.16
C ILE A 9 -1.74 5.35 14.85
N THR A 10 -1.14 4.74 15.88
CA THR A 10 -0.31 3.54 15.70
C THR A 10 -1.09 2.40 15.04
N ASN A 11 -2.34 2.18 15.47
CA ASN A 11 -3.17 1.12 14.90
C ASN A 11 -3.46 1.33 13.40
N TYR A 12 -3.64 2.57 12.94
CA TYR A 12 -3.83 2.88 11.51
C TYR A 12 -2.52 2.76 10.72
N ILE A 13 -1.40 3.20 11.28
CA ILE A 13 -0.08 3.03 10.66
C ILE A 13 0.23 1.54 10.48
N ASP A 14 -0.11 0.70 11.46
CA ASP A 14 0.07 -0.74 11.36
C ASP A 14 -0.70 -1.36 10.17
N LEU A 15 -1.87 -0.83 9.83
CA LEU A 15 -2.65 -1.30 8.66
C LEU A 15 -1.94 -1.00 7.34
N MET A 16 -1.10 0.04 7.29
CA MET A 16 -0.33 0.40 6.10
C MET A 16 0.88 -0.52 5.87
N LYS A 17 1.25 -1.36 6.85
CA LYS A 17 2.42 -2.27 6.83
C LYS A 17 3.73 -1.57 6.39
N PRO A 18 4.22 -0.58 7.17
CA PRO A 18 5.32 0.29 6.76
C PRO A 18 6.60 -0.47 6.41
N HIS A 19 6.87 -1.59 7.07
CA HIS A 19 8.02 -2.46 6.80
C HIS A 19 8.01 -3.03 5.38
N VAL A 20 6.84 -3.35 4.82
CA VAL A 20 6.72 -3.80 3.42
C VAL A 20 6.80 -2.61 2.47
N THR A 21 6.17 -1.50 2.85
CA THR A 21 6.16 -0.27 2.04
C THR A 21 7.56 0.27 1.82
N VAL A 22 8.43 0.29 2.84
CA VAL A 22 9.81 0.78 2.71
C VAL A 22 10.60 -0.01 1.66
N LEU A 23 10.38 -1.32 1.54
CA LEU A 23 11.03 -2.14 0.52
C LEU A 23 10.63 -1.70 -0.89
N LEU A 24 9.33 -1.45 -1.11
CA LEU A 24 8.81 -0.95 -2.40
C LEU A 24 9.36 0.44 -2.72
N LEU A 25 9.41 1.33 -1.72
CA LEU A 25 9.94 2.69 -1.88
C LEU A 25 11.44 2.70 -2.21
N GLY A 26 12.22 1.80 -1.62
CA GLY A 26 13.64 1.66 -1.95
C GLY A 26 13.85 1.28 -3.41
N VAL A 27 13.01 0.38 -3.93
CA VAL A 27 13.02 -0.02 -5.34
C VAL A 27 12.63 1.16 -6.25
N THR A 28 11.61 1.93 -5.90
CA THR A 28 11.24 3.16 -6.64
C THR A 28 12.38 4.16 -6.66
N ALA A 29 13.01 4.44 -5.52
CA ALA A 29 14.13 5.40 -5.45
C ALA A 29 15.32 4.94 -6.31
N ALA A 30 15.63 3.64 -6.32
CA ALA A 30 16.67 3.08 -7.17
C ALA A 30 16.31 3.22 -8.67
N ALA A 31 15.07 2.92 -9.05
CA ALA A 31 14.59 3.07 -10.43
C ALA A 31 14.70 4.53 -10.91
N MET A 32 14.26 5.48 -10.08
CA MET A 32 14.39 6.92 -10.35
C MET A 32 15.85 7.35 -10.60
N ALA A 33 16.78 6.86 -9.77
CA ALA A 33 18.20 7.21 -9.90
C ALA A 33 18.84 6.61 -11.16
N ILE A 34 18.47 5.38 -11.51
CA ILE A 34 18.93 4.70 -12.72
C ILE A 34 18.39 5.42 -13.97
N ALA A 35 17.09 5.72 -13.99
CA ALA A 35 16.43 6.38 -15.12
C ALA A 35 16.97 7.80 -15.37
N HIS A 36 17.23 8.55 -14.31
CA HIS A 36 17.76 9.91 -14.40
C HIS A 36 19.30 9.97 -14.57
N GLN A 37 20.01 8.84 -14.39
CA GLN A 37 21.48 8.74 -14.34
C GLN A 37 22.14 9.61 -13.24
N ALA A 38 21.33 10.08 -12.29
CA ALA A 38 21.69 10.88 -11.12
C ALA A 38 20.50 10.85 -10.15
N LEU A 39 20.66 11.43 -8.96
CA LEU A 39 19.50 11.67 -8.08
C LEU A 39 18.61 12.74 -8.70
N PRO A 40 17.31 12.46 -8.95
CA PRO A 40 16.39 13.48 -9.44
C PRO A 40 16.20 14.61 -8.42
N PRO A 41 15.54 15.72 -8.82
CA PRO A 41 15.19 16.80 -7.92
C PRO A 41 14.52 16.28 -6.64
N LEU A 42 14.97 16.75 -5.48
CA LEU A 42 14.51 16.24 -4.17
C LEU A 42 12.99 16.30 -4.01
N MET A 43 12.35 17.36 -4.51
CA MET A 43 10.89 17.48 -4.49
C MET A 43 10.19 16.39 -5.29
N LEU A 44 10.74 15.99 -6.43
CA LEU A 44 10.18 14.90 -7.23
C LEU A 44 10.30 13.58 -6.47
N VAL A 45 11.47 13.29 -5.88
CA VAL A 45 11.70 12.08 -5.07
C VAL A 45 10.72 12.02 -3.90
N ILE A 46 10.59 13.10 -3.13
CA ILE A 46 9.67 13.14 -1.98
C ILE A 46 8.22 12.95 -2.43
N SER A 47 7.81 13.59 -3.53
CA SER A 47 6.45 13.49 -4.07
C SER A 47 6.13 12.08 -4.56
N THR A 48 7.05 11.46 -5.29
CA THR A 48 6.91 10.08 -5.77
C THR A 48 6.86 9.08 -4.61
N LEU A 49 7.78 9.19 -3.64
CA LEU A 49 7.83 8.26 -2.51
C LEU A 49 6.63 8.42 -1.56
N SER A 50 6.16 9.65 -1.33
CA SER A 50 4.96 9.88 -0.52
C SER A 50 3.70 9.34 -1.21
N GLY A 51 3.53 9.64 -2.50
CA GLY A 51 2.45 9.08 -3.32
C GLY A 51 2.47 7.55 -3.35
N GLY A 52 3.65 6.94 -3.55
CA GLY A 52 3.85 5.50 -3.52
C GLY A 52 3.56 4.88 -2.15
N ALA A 53 3.96 5.54 -1.05
CA ALA A 53 3.67 5.08 0.30
C ALA A 53 2.17 5.06 0.60
N MET A 54 1.45 6.09 0.12
CA MET A 54 -0.01 6.16 0.23
C MET A 54 -0.69 5.07 -0.61
N ALA A 55 -0.21 4.79 -1.82
CA ALA A 55 -0.74 3.72 -2.67
C ALA A 55 -0.56 2.34 -2.02
N ALA A 56 0.67 2.04 -1.57
CA ALA A 56 0.97 0.79 -0.87
C ALA A 56 0.16 0.66 0.43
N GLY A 57 0.04 1.75 1.20
CA GLY A 57 -0.77 1.81 2.40
C GLY A 57 -2.26 1.57 2.14
N SER A 58 -2.80 2.13 1.05
CA SER A 58 -4.18 1.90 0.58
C SER A 58 -4.42 0.42 0.29
N ALA A 59 -3.58 -0.18 -0.55
CA ALA A 59 -3.67 -1.59 -0.92
C ALA A 59 -3.57 -2.51 0.31
N ASN A 60 -2.66 -2.23 1.23
CA ASN A 60 -2.49 -2.98 2.48
C ASN A 60 -3.70 -2.85 3.42
N CYS A 61 -4.29 -1.65 3.55
CA CYS A 61 -5.48 -1.44 4.38
C CYS A 61 -6.68 -2.21 3.84
N ILE A 62 -6.92 -2.13 2.53
CA ILE A 62 -8.03 -2.84 1.88
C ILE A 62 -7.81 -4.35 1.96
N ASN A 63 -6.58 -4.82 1.78
CA ASN A 63 -6.22 -6.23 1.96
C ASN A 63 -6.51 -6.72 3.39
N CYS A 64 -6.07 -5.98 4.42
CA CYS A 64 -6.38 -6.31 5.81
C CYS A 64 -7.89 -6.35 6.07
N TYR A 65 -8.68 -5.47 5.43
CA TYR A 65 -10.13 -5.45 5.55
C TYR A 65 -10.80 -6.68 4.93
N ILE A 66 -10.32 -7.12 3.76
CA ILE A 66 -10.83 -8.30 3.04
C ILE A 66 -10.44 -9.58 3.76
N ASP A 67 -9.20 -9.66 4.24
CA ASP A 67 -8.62 -10.85 4.88
C ASP A 67 -8.97 -10.97 6.37
N ARG A 68 -9.88 -10.15 6.89
CA ARG A 68 -10.17 -10.07 8.33
C ARG A 68 -10.65 -11.40 8.94
N ASP A 69 -11.42 -12.17 8.18
CA ASP A 69 -11.98 -13.47 8.58
C ASP A 69 -10.89 -14.53 8.73
N ILE A 70 -9.97 -14.59 7.76
CA ILE A 70 -8.85 -15.52 7.80
C ILE A 70 -7.77 -15.07 8.79
N ASP A 71 -7.53 -13.77 8.92
CA ASP A 71 -6.52 -13.25 9.84
C ASP A 71 -6.93 -13.48 11.31
N GLN A 72 -8.23 -13.60 11.62
CA GLN A 72 -8.77 -13.88 12.95
C GLN A 72 -8.43 -15.28 13.48
N ILE A 73 -8.34 -16.28 12.60
CA ILE A 73 -8.06 -17.68 12.98
C ILE A 73 -6.57 -18.05 12.83
N MET A 74 -5.74 -17.13 12.35
CA MET A 74 -4.32 -17.34 12.10
C MET A 74 -3.47 -16.91 13.31
N GLY A 75 -2.76 -17.86 13.93
CA GLY A 75 -1.91 -17.59 15.10
C GLY A 75 -0.89 -16.45 14.90
N ARG A 76 -0.38 -16.28 13.68
CA ARG A 76 0.56 -15.20 13.31
C ARG A 76 -0.09 -13.81 13.17
N THR A 77 -1.35 -13.73 12.79
CA THR A 77 -2.00 -12.46 12.36
C THR A 77 -3.20 -12.05 13.20
N GLN A 78 -3.70 -12.94 14.07
CA GLN A 78 -4.82 -12.69 14.98
C GLN A 78 -4.61 -11.47 15.90
N HIS A 79 -3.36 -11.08 16.16
CA HIS A 79 -3.02 -9.94 17.02
C HIS A 79 -2.89 -8.59 16.28
N ARG A 80 -3.12 -8.56 14.96
CA ARG A 80 -3.12 -7.32 14.16
C ARG A 80 -4.27 -6.40 14.56
N SER A 81 -4.17 -5.12 14.19
CA SER A 81 -5.13 -4.07 14.56
C SER A 81 -6.57 -4.36 14.18
N LEU A 82 -6.82 -4.98 13.01
CA LEU A 82 -8.17 -5.27 12.55
C LEU A 82 -8.77 -6.55 13.19
N PRO A 83 -8.09 -7.72 13.14
CA PRO A 83 -8.60 -8.95 13.76
C PRO A 83 -8.76 -8.85 15.27
N ALA A 84 -7.87 -8.10 15.95
CA ALA A 84 -7.94 -7.86 17.39
C ALA A 84 -8.99 -6.79 17.80
N GLY A 85 -9.78 -6.27 16.86
CA GLY A 85 -10.85 -5.30 17.13
C GLY A 85 -10.38 -3.90 17.55
N ARG A 86 -9.09 -3.56 17.33
CA ARG A 86 -8.55 -2.23 17.70
C ARG A 86 -8.95 -1.12 16.73
N VAL A 87 -9.37 -1.49 15.52
CA VAL A 87 -9.90 -0.59 14.48
C VAL A 87 -11.18 -1.18 13.93
N GLU A 88 -12.24 -0.37 13.84
CA GLU A 88 -13.50 -0.76 13.23
C GLU A 88 -13.28 -1.07 11.72
N PRO A 89 -13.74 -2.23 11.21
CA PRO A 89 -13.51 -2.63 9.82
C PRO A 89 -13.93 -1.57 8.80
N ARG A 90 -15.07 -0.92 9.01
CA ARG A 90 -15.57 0.13 8.12
C ARG A 90 -14.62 1.33 8.05
N ARG A 91 -14.02 1.73 9.18
CA ARG A 91 -13.07 2.85 9.24
C ARG A 91 -11.76 2.50 8.53
N ALA A 92 -11.29 1.25 8.66
CA ALA A 92 -10.10 0.80 7.93
C ALA A 92 -10.29 0.82 6.41
N LEU A 93 -11.48 0.41 5.92
CA LEU A 93 -11.80 0.48 4.50
C LEU A 93 -11.85 1.92 4.01
N ILE A 94 -12.54 2.81 4.73
CA ILE A 94 -12.61 4.25 4.41
C ILE A 94 -11.20 4.86 4.38
N PHE A 95 -10.37 4.54 5.37
CA PHE A 95 -8.98 5.00 5.43
C PHE A 95 -8.17 4.53 4.22
N GLY A 96 -8.31 3.25 3.84
CA GLY A 96 -7.67 2.72 2.63
C GLY A 96 -8.11 3.44 1.35
N ILE A 97 -9.40 3.72 1.19
CA ILE A 97 -9.94 4.46 0.02
C ILE A 97 -9.39 5.90 0.00
N ILE A 98 -9.39 6.59 1.14
CA ILE A 98 -8.85 7.95 1.25
C ILE A 98 -7.35 7.98 0.91
N LEU A 99 -6.57 7.01 1.40
CA LEU A 99 -5.16 6.89 1.03
C LEU A 99 -4.95 6.68 -0.47
N GLY A 100 -5.80 5.86 -1.10
CA GLY A 100 -5.73 5.60 -2.54
C GLY A 100 -6.06 6.85 -3.37
N ALA A 101 -7.13 7.56 -3.01
CA ALA A 101 -7.50 8.82 -3.64
C ALA A 101 -6.41 9.89 -3.43
N GLY A 102 -5.90 10.02 -2.20
CA GLY A 102 -4.82 10.95 -1.89
C GLY A 102 -3.53 10.64 -2.66
N SER A 103 -3.18 9.36 -2.78
CA SER A 103 -2.04 8.92 -3.60
C SER A 103 -2.18 9.35 -5.06
N PHE A 104 -3.36 9.15 -5.64
CA PHE A 104 -3.65 9.57 -7.01
C PHE A 104 -3.45 11.08 -7.20
N PHE A 105 -4.00 11.91 -6.30
CA PHE A 105 -3.84 13.37 -6.40
C PHE A 105 -2.40 13.81 -6.21
N VAL A 106 -1.68 13.25 -5.24
CA VAL A 106 -0.26 13.57 -5.00
C VAL A 106 0.56 13.25 -6.24
N LEU A 107 0.40 12.06 -6.82
CA LEU A 107 1.15 11.67 -8.01
C LEU A 107 0.74 12.47 -9.24
N ALA A 108 -0.56 12.71 -9.44
CA ALA A 108 -1.06 13.42 -10.62
C ALA A 108 -0.60 14.90 -10.65
N ILE A 109 -0.55 15.56 -9.49
CA ILE A 109 -0.20 16.98 -9.37
C ILE A 109 1.30 17.20 -9.33
N PHE A 110 2.04 16.39 -8.54
CA PHE A 110 3.45 16.66 -8.25
C PHE A 110 4.43 15.79 -9.04
N VAL A 111 3.98 14.74 -9.71
CA VAL A 111 4.83 13.81 -10.47
C VAL A 111 4.41 13.79 -11.94
N ASN A 112 3.31 13.10 -12.27
CA ASN A 112 2.60 13.13 -13.55
C ASN A 112 1.38 12.20 -13.50
N LEU A 113 0.47 12.37 -14.46
CA LEU A 113 -0.75 11.56 -14.58
C LEU A 113 -0.48 10.07 -14.82
N LEU A 114 0.59 9.72 -15.56
CA LEU A 114 0.93 8.33 -15.85
C LEU A 114 1.27 7.56 -14.57
N SER A 115 2.13 8.13 -13.70
CA SER A 115 2.47 7.56 -12.40
C SER A 115 1.23 7.38 -11.52
N ALA A 116 0.29 8.33 -11.56
CA ALA A 116 -0.97 8.23 -10.81
C ALA A 116 -1.86 7.08 -11.30
N ILE A 117 -2.00 6.93 -12.62
CA ILE A 117 -2.77 5.83 -13.24
C ILE A 117 -2.11 4.49 -12.95
N LEU A 118 -0.78 4.39 -13.05
CA LEU A 118 -0.03 3.18 -12.74
C LEU A 118 -0.23 2.78 -11.27
N ALA A 119 -0.06 3.70 -10.33
CA ALA A 119 -0.30 3.44 -8.91
C ALA A 119 -1.75 3.02 -8.63
N CYS A 120 -2.74 3.68 -9.25
CA CYS A 120 -4.15 3.30 -9.14
C CYS A 120 -4.39 1.88 -9.68
N SER A 121 -3.83 1.56 -10.85
CA SER A 121 -3.93 0.23 -11.45
C SER A 121 -3.31 -0.85 -10.57
N ALA A 122 -2.19 -0.54 -9.89
CA ALA A 122 -1.54 -1.45 -8.94
C ALA A 122 -2.45 -1.74 -7.74
N ILE A 123 -3.08 -0.71 -7.17
CA ILE A 123 -4.04 -0.87 -6.07
C ILE A 123 -5.20 -1.75 -6.51
N LEU A 124 -5.82 -1.46 -7.66
CA LEU A 124 -6.96 -2.21 -8.17
C LEU A 124 -6.58 -3.66 -8.48
N PHE A 125 -5.44 -3.89 -9.14
CA PHE A 125 -4.95 -5.23 -9.43
C PHE A 125 -4.66 -6.01 -8.15
N TYR A 126 -3.99 -5.39 -7.17
CA TYR A 126 -3.70 -6.03 -5.90
C TYR A 126 -4.96 -6.42 -5.13
N VAL A 127 -6.00 -5.59 -5.17
CA VAL A 127 -7.27 -5.84 -4.49
C VAL A 127 -8.12 -6.88 -5.23
N PHE A 128 -8.42 -6.65 -6.51
CA PHE A 128 -9.36 -7.48 -7.26
C PHE A 128 -8.74 -8.77 -7.77
N VAL A 129 -7.57 -8.68 -8.42
CA VAL A 129 -6.93 -9.84 -9.05
C VAL A 129 -6.24 -10.69 -8.00
N TYR A 130 -5.37 -10.09 -7.20
CA TYR A 130 -4.62 -10.84 -6.19
C TYR A 130 -5.48 -11.19 -4.97
N THR A 131 -6.01 -10.21 -4.24
CA THR A 131 -6.62 -10.45 -2.92
C THR A 131 -7.96 -11.17 -3.00
N LEU A 132 -8.88 -10.71 -3.86
CA LEU A 132 -10.21 -11.31 -4.03
C LEU A 132 -10.18 -12.52 -4.97
N GLY A 133 -9.48 -12.41 -6.10
CA GLY A 133 -9.47 -13.44 -7.14
C GLY A 133 -8.58 -14.63 -6.79
N LEU A 134 -7.27 -14.42 -6.74
CA LEU A 134 -6.28 -15.50 -6.78
C LEU A 134 -5.89 -16.05 -5.41
N LYS A 135 -5.83 -15.19 -4.39
CA LYS A 135 -5.25 -15.53 -3.08
C LYS A 135 -5.90 -16.78 -2.45
N ARG A 136 -7.22 -16.94 -2.61
CA ARG A 136 -7.99 -18.06 -2.04
C ARG A 136 -8.25 -19.21 -3.03
N THR A 137 -7.90 -19.05 -4.31
CA THR A 137 -8.35 -19.97 -5.37
C THR A 137 -7.22 -20.61 -6.17
N SER A 138 -6.00 -20.04 -6.16
CA SER A 138 -4.91 -20.49 -7.02
C SER A 138 -3.54 -20.42 -6.36
N THR A 139 -2.69 -21.41 -6.65
CA THR A 139 -1.26 -21.43 -6.28
C THR A 139 -0.42 -20.49 -7.14
N GLN A 140 -0.94 -20.02 -8.29
CA GLN A 140 -0.29 -19.04 -9.17
C GLN A 140 -0.37 -17.60 -8.63
N ASN A 141 -0.92 -17.41 -7.43
CA ASN A 141 -1.04 -16.11 -6.79
C ASN A 141 0.30 -15.39 -6.57
N ILE A 142 1.41 -16.13 -6.45
CA ILE A 142 2.76 -15.57 -6.29
C ILE A 142 3.23 -14.93 -7.61
N VAL A 143 3.10 -15.67 -8.71
CA VAL A 143 3.58 -15.23 -10.02
C VAL A 143 2.73 -14.06 -10.53
N ILE A 144 1.42 -14.21 -10.51
CA ILE A 144 0.50 -13.19 -11.03
C ILE A 144 0.42 -12.01 -10.05
N GLY A 145 0.39 -12.26 -8.74
CA GLY A 145 0.38 -11.20 -7.72
C GLY A 145 1.66 -10.37 -7.71
N GLY A 146 2.79 -10.96 -8.12
CA GLY A 146 4.07 -10.27 -8.28
C GLY A 146 4.03 -9.13 -9.30
N ALA A 147 3.09 -9.16 -10.27
CA ALA A 147 2.94 -8.09 -11.27
C ALA A 147 2.65 -6.72 -10.64
N ALA A 148 1.84 -6.67 -9.57
CA ALA A 148 1.59 -5.42 -8.83
C ALA A 148 2.88 -4.87 -8.19
N GLY A 149 3.79 -5.75 -7.80
CA GLY A 149 5.08 -5.40 -7.21
C GLY A 149 6.10 -4.83 -8.20
N ALA A 150 5.85 -4.93 -9.50
CA ALA A 150 6.69 -4.32 -10.53
C ALA A 150 6.35 -2.84 -10.78
N VAL A 151 5.14 -2.40 -10.43
CA VAL A 151 4.69 -1.02 -10.66
C VAL A 151 5.56 0.06 -9.98
N PRO A 152 6.09 -0.13 -8.76
CA PRO A 152 7.05 0.81 -8.16
C PRO A 152 8.26 1.12 -9.03
N VAL A 153 8.73 0.19 -9.87
CA VAL A 153 9.82 0.39 -10.85
C VAL A 153 9.33 1.18 -12.07
N LEU A 154 8.07 1.02 -12.47
CA LEU A 154 7.50 1.79 -13.59
C LEU A 154 7.14 3.23 -13.19
N VAL A 155 6.83 3.44 -11.90
CA VAL A 155 6.48 4.76 -11.34
C VAL A 155 7.73 5.59 -11.05
N GLY A 156 8.84 4.96 -10.69
CA GLY A 156 10.12 5.60 -10.41
C GLY A 156 10.98 5.72 -11.64
#